data_AF-A0A7J4FZW9-F1
#
_entry.id   AF-A0A7J4FZW9-F1
#
_cell.length_a   1.000
_cell.length_b   1.000
_cell.length_c   1.000
_cell.angle_alpha   90.00
_cell.angle_beta   90.00
_cell.angle_gamma   90.00
#
_symmetry.space_group_name_H-M   'P 1'
#
loop_
_entity.id
_entity.type
_entity.pdbx_description
1 polymer ?
#
loop_
_entity_poly.entity_id
_entity_poly.type
_entity_poly.pdbx_seq_one_letter_code
_entity_poly.pdbx_strand_id
1 'polypeptide(L)'
;MVSVCFYFQVHQPYRLRKYQVFEIGNNHDYFDHLKNREILEKVARKCYLPTNKLMLELIERFNGKFRVSYSITGVALDQFQEYMPKLIDSFQALVDTGHVELLGETYYHSLAFLYSEREFIEQVRMHEKKIKEI
;
A
#
# COMPACT_ATOMS: atom_id res chain seq x y z
N MET A 1 -0.30 29.82 14.07
CA MET A 1 0.61 28.69 14.38
C MET A 1 0.72 27.84 13.13
N VAL A 2 1.92 27.48 12.69
CA VAL A 2 2.12 26.69 11.47
C VAL A 2 1.82 25.22 11.79
N SER A 3 0.94 24.60 11.01
CA SER A 3 0.65 23.18 11.11
C SER A 3 1.49 22.41 10.09
N VAL A 4 2.05 21.28 10.50
CA VAL A 4 2.77 20.35 9.62
C VAL A 4 1.93 19.10 9.49
N CYS A 5 1.59 18.71 8.25
CA CYS A 5 0.85 17.49 7.96
C CYS A 5 1.79 16.48 7.29
N PHE A 6 2.03 15.35 7.95
CA PHE A 6 2.79 14.26 7.37
C PHE A 6 1.88 13.37 6.54
N TYR A 7 2.27 13.17 5.29
CA TYR A 7 1.61 12.29 4.33
C TYR A 7 2.63 11.30 3.76
N PHE A 8 2.35 10.00 3.89
CA PHE A 8 3.21 8.94 3.37
C PHE A 8 2.47 8.13 2.30
N GLN A 9 3.02 8.14 1.08
CA GLN A 9 2.58 7.27 0.00
C GLN A 9 3.29 5.91 0.08
N VAL A 10 2.52 4.83 0.18
CA VAL A 10 3.00 3.46 0.18
C VAL A 10 2.50 2.76 -1.08
N HIS A 11 3.41 2.58 -2.04
CA HIS A 11 3.11 1.92 -3.30
C HIS A 11 4.17 0.86 -3.64
N GLN A 12 3.71 -0.32 -4.03
CA GLN A 12 4.51 -1.38 -4.64
C GLN A 12 3.75 -1.93 -5.85
N PRO A 13 4.26 -1.79 -7.08
CA PRO A 13 3.66 -2.41 -8.25
C PRO A 13 4.05 -3.89 -8.35
N TYR A 14 3.23 -4.69 -9.04
CA TYR A 14 3.63 -6.02 -9.47
C TYR A 14 4.56 -5.92 -10.69
N ARG A 15 5.71 -6.55 -10.61
CA ARG A 15 6.70 -6.60 -11.70
C ARG A 15 6.36 -7.76 -12.61
N LEU A 16 6.46 -7.50 -13.90
CA LEU A 16 6.27 -8.51 -14.94
C LEU A 16 7.51 -9.39 -15.05
N ARG A 17 7.30 -10.67 -15.30
CA ARG A 17 8.37 -11.58 -15.71
C ARG A 17 8.73 -11.34 -17.18
N LYS A 18 9.83 -11.94 -17.63
CA LYS A 18 10.13 -11.99 -19.06
C LYS A 18 9.11 -12.91 -19.75
N TYR A 19 8.11 -12.31 -20.38
CA TYR A 19 7.05 -12.99 -21.11
C TYR A 19 7.40 -13.08 -22.60
N GLN A 20 7.56 -14.29 -23.13
CA GLN A 20 7.98 -14.50 -24.52
C GLN A 20 6.78 -14.62 -25.47
N VAL A 21 7.00 -14.30 -26.74
CA VAL A 21 5.97 -14.39 -27.80
C VAL A 21 5.38 -15.81 -27.91
N PHE A 22 6.19 -16.85 -27.69
CA PHE A 22 5.75 -18.25 -27.73
C PHE A 22 4.80 -18.64 -26.59
N GLU A 23 4.71 -17.82 -25.55
CA GLU A 23 3.84 -18.07 -24.39
C GLU A 23 2.43 -17.51 -24.59
N ILE A 24 2.23 -16.67 -25.62
CA ILE A 24 0.92 -16.08 -25.94
C ILE A 24 -0.11 -17.18 -26.18
N GLY A 25 -1.20 -17.13 -25.41
CA GLY A 25 -2.30 -18.10 -25.47
C GLY A 25 -2.07 -19.41 -24.71
N ASN A 26 -0.87 -19.62 -24.14
CA ASN A 26 -0.51 -20.84 -23.42
C ASN A 26 -0.23 -20.60 -21.93
N ASN A 27 0.38 -19.45 -21.59
CA ASN A 27 0.71 -19.10 -20.22
C ASN A 27 0.11 -17.73 -19.87
N HIS A 28 -0.68 -17.65 -18.81
CA HIS A 28 -1.35 -16.43 -18.35
C HIS A 28 -0.78 -15.87 -17.05
N ASP A 29 0.29 -16.49 -16.51
CA ASP A 29 1.07 -15.85 -15.46
C ASP A 29 2.02 -14.84 -16.11
N TYR A 30 1.82 -13.56 -15.79
CA TYR A 30 2.61 -12.45 -16.31
C TYR A 30 3.61 -11.91 -15.29
N PHE A 31 3.60 -12.38 -14.04
CA PHE A 31 4.28 -11.71 -12.93
C PHE A 31 5.55 -12.43 -12.49
N ASP A 32 6.52 -11.64 -12.04
CA ASP A 32 7.75 -12.15 -11.42
C ASP A 32 7.53 -12.26 -9.90
N HIS A 33 6.85 -13.32 -9.47
CA HIS A 33 6.48 -13.55 -8.07
C HIS A 33 7.70 -13.55 -7.13
N LEU A 34 8.81 -14.17 -7.54
CA LEU A 34 10.04 -14.21 -6.74
C LEU A 34 10.57 -12.79 -6.54
N LYS A 35 10.73 -12.01 -7.62
CA LYS A 35 11.24 -10.65 -7.53
C LYS A 35 10.31 -9.71 -6.78
N ASN A 36 8.99 -9.86 -6.93
CA ASN A 36 8.01 -9.08 -6.19
C ASN A 36 8.14 -9.34 -4.68
N ARG A 37 8.21 -10.61 -4.28
CA ARG A 37 8.41 -11.00 -2.88
C ARG A 37 9.73 -10.46 -2.33
N GLU A 38 10.85 -10.70 -3.01
CA GLU A 38 12.18 -10.27 -2.54
C GLU A 38 12.26 -8.75 -2.35
N ILE A 39 11.69 -7.98 -3.29
CA ILE A 39 11.69 -6.53 -3.19
C ILE A 39 10.80 -6.06 -2.06
N LEU A 40 9.58 -6.61 -1.94
CA LEU A 40 8.68 -6.25 -0.85
C LEU A 40 9.34 -6.55 0.50
N GLU A 41 9.85 -7.76 0.72
CA GLU A 41 10.49 -8.14 1.98
C GLU A 41 11.68 -7.22 2.33
N LYS A 42 12.49 -6.85 1.33
CA LYS A 42 13.60 -5.91 1.49
C LYS A 42 13.11 -4.53 1.91
N VAL A 43 12.11 -3.96 1.22
CA VAL A 43 11.59 -2.63 1.52
C VAL A 43 10.86 -2.62 2.87
N ALA A 44 10.09 -3.66 3.16
CA ALA A 44 9.39 -3.84 4.42
C ALA A 44 10.32 -3.79 5.64
N ARG A 45 11.43 -4.55 5.59
CA ARG A 45 12.40 -4.61 6.69
C ARG A 45 13.22 -3.34 6.82
N LYS A 46 13.47 -2.62 5.73
CA LYS A 46 14.29 -1.40 5.74
C LYS A 46 13.52 -0.11 5.98
N CYS A 47 12.24 -0.09 5.61
CA CYS A 47 11.42 1.12 5.61
C CYS A 47 10.11 0.91 6.39
N TYR A 48 9.18 0.10 5.90
CA TYR A 48 7.81 0.09 6.44
C TYR A 48 7.75 -0.30 7.92
N LEU A 49 8.36 -1.42 8.31
CA LEU A 49 8.31 -1.88 9.71
C LEU A 49 9.05 -0.94 10.66
N PRO A 50 10.30 -0.51 10.39
CA PRO A 50 10.97 0.47 11.24
C PRO A 50 10.21 1.81 11.35
N THR A 51 9.68 2.30 10.22
CA THR A 51 8.92 3.55 10.20
C THR A 51 7.62 3.44 10.98
N ASN A 52 6.85 2.35 10.80
CA ASN A 52 5.60 2.16 11.54
C ASN A 52 5.85 2.05 13.04
N LYS A 53 6.91 1.35 13.45
CA LYS A 53 7.32 1.30 14.86
C LYS A 53 7.65 2.68 15.40
N LEU A 54 8.44 3.47 14.68
CA LEU A 54 8.78 4.85 15.08
C LEU A 54 7.53 5.74 15.16
N MET A 55 6.60 5.64 14.22
CA MET A 55 5.36 6.42 14.27
C MET A 55 4.53 6.07 15.49
N LEU A 56 4.42 4.78 15.83
CA LEU A 56 3.73 4.34 17.04
C LEU A 56 4.38 4.91 18.31
N GLU A 57 5.71 4.80 18.42
CA GLU A 57 6.48 5.37 19.53
C GLU A 57 6.28 6.90 19.66
N LEU A 58 6.21 7.63 18.55
CA LEU A 58 5.97 9.07 18.54
C LEU A 58 4.54 9.42 18.96
N ILE A 59 3.53 8.69 18.46
CA ILE A 59 2.13 8.88 18.83
C ILE A 59 1.94 8.70 20.33
N GLU A 60 2.49 7.62 20.89
CA GLU A 60 2.45 7.33 22.33
C GLU A 60 3.20 8.40 23.14
N ARG A 61 4.45 8.71 22.75
CA ARG A 61 5.29 9.70 23.46
C ARG A 61 4.63 11.08 23.55
N PHE A 62 3.90 11.48 22.51
CA PHE A 62 3.25 12.78 22.45
C PHE A 62 1.76 12.73 22.83
N ASN A 63 1.29 11.63 23.45
CA ASN A 63 -0.10 11.44 23.89
C ASN A 63 -1.12 11.80 22.80
N GLY A 64 -0.89 11.31 21.57
CA GLY A 64 -1.79 11.52 20.43
C GLY A 64 -1.76 12.91 19.79
N LYS A 65 -0.88 13.82 20.25
CA LYS A 65 -0.66 15.12 19.61
C LYS A 65 0.11 15.00 18.29
N PHE A 66 0.91 13.94 18.15
CA PHE A 66 1.56 13.61 16.88
C PHE A 66 0.59 12.78 16.04
N ARG A 67 0.35 13.21 14.79
CA ARG A 67 -0.62 12.59 13.87
C ARG A 67 -0.01 12.48 12.48
N VAL A 68 -0.36 11.43 11.76
CA VAL A 68 0.16 11.13 10.42
C VAL A 68 -0.93 10.56 9.53
N SER A 69 -0.78 10.75 8.22
CA SER A 69 -1.67 10.17 7.22
C SER A 69 -0.90 9.24 6.29
N TYR A 70 -1.52 8.13 5.89
CA TYR A 70 -0.98 7.18 4.92
C TYR A 70 -1.93 7.01 3.75
N SER A 71 -1.38 6.88 2.54
CA SER A 71 -2.10 6.31 1.40
C SER A 71 -1.39 5.02 1.00
N ILE A 72 -2.13 3.92 0.96
CA ILE A 72 -1.60 2.59 0.67
C ILE A 72 -2.36 2.03 -0.52
N THR A 73 -1.68 1.84 -1.65
CA THR A 73 -2.34 1.38 -2.89
C THR A 73 -2.93 -0.03 -2.73
N GLY A 74 -4.01 -0.33 -3.44
CA GLY A 74 -4.65 -1.64 -3.43
C GLY A 74 -3.68 -2.77 -3.81
N VAL A 75 -2.88 -2.54 -4.85
CA VAL A 75 -1.81 -3.48 -5.26
C VAL A 75 -0.70 -3.68 -4.23
N ALA A 76 -0.42 -2.69 -3.38
CA ALA A 76 0.52 -2.88 -2.27
C ALA A 76 -0.12 -3.75 -1.18
N LEU A 77 -1.39 -3.51 -0.84
CA LEU A 77 -2.13 -4.34 0.11
C LEU A 77 -2.23 -5.80 -0.34
N ASP A 78 -2.47 -6.06 -1.63
CA ASP A 78 -2.44 -7.42 -2.20
C ASP A 78 -1.08 -8.10 -1.98
N GLN A 79 0.02 -7.40 -2.30
CA GLN A 79 1.36 -7.95 -2.09
C GLN A 79 1.68 -8.16 -0.61
N PHE A 80 1.17 -7.30 0.28
CA PHE A 80 1.34 -7.47 1.73
C PHE A 80 0.63 -8.75 2.19
N GLN A 81 -0.62 -8.98 1.77
CA GLN A 81 -1.33 -10.23 2.09
C GLN A 81 -0.63 -11.46 1.51
N GLU A 82 -0.11 -11.38 0.29
CA GLU A 82 0.50 -12.52 -0.40
C GLU A 82 1.86 -12.90 0.20
N TYR A 83 2.69 -11.91 0.52
CA TYR A 83 4.10 -12.14 0.84
C TYR A 83 4.51 -11.76 2.26
N MET A 84 3.84 -10.79 2.89
CA MET A 84 4.25 -10.30 4.21
C MET A 84 3.07 -9.78 5.06
N PRO A 85 2.13 -10.64 5.51
CA PRO A 85 0.92 -10.23 6.22
C PRO A 85 1.20 -9.36 7.46
N LYS A 86 2.34 -9.57 8.14
CA LYS A 86 2.77 -8.77 9.30
C LYS A 86 2.88 -7.26 9.04
N LEU A 87 3.01 -6.83 7.77
CA LEU A 87 2.94 -5.42 7.42
C LEU A 87 1.56 -4.85 7.69
N ILE A 88 0.51 -5.59 7.34
CA ILE A 88 -0.88 -5.19 7.58
C ILE A 88 -1.09 -5.02 9.08
N ASP A 89 -0.71 -6.02 9.88
CA ASP A 89 -0.79 -5.94 11.35
C ASP A 89 -0.10 -4.67 11.89
N SER A 90 1.03 -4.29 11.30
CA SER A 90 1.77 -3.08 11.72
C SER A 90 1.06 -1.77 11.36
N PHE A 91 0.31 -1.74 10.25
CA PHE A 91 -0.51 -0.58 9.88
C PHE A 91 -1.81 -0.53 10.68
N GLN A 92 -2.44 -1.68 10.95
CA GLN A 92 -3.61 -1.78 11.83
C GLN A 92 -3.27 -1.26 13.23
N ALA A 93 -2.14 -1.69 13.81
CA ALA A 93 -1.70 -1.19 15.11
C ALA A 93 -1.53 0.34 15.17
N LEU A 94 -1.14 0.97 14.06
CA LEU A 94 -1.09 2.43 13.94
C LEU A 94 -2.49 3.05 13.86
N VAL A 95 -3.38 2.49 13.05
CA VAL A 95 -4.77 2.98 12.90
C VAL A 95 -5.54 2.84 14.21
N ASP A 96 -5.34 1.74 14.94
CA ASP A 96 -5.98 1.45 16.23
C ASP A 96 -5.65 2.48 17.32
N THR A 97 -4.57 3.26 17.15
CA THR A 97 -4.28 4.40 18.04
C THR A 97 -5.31 5.52 17.95
N GLY A 98 -6.10 5.59 16.88
CA GLY A 98 -7.01 6.70 16.58
C GLY A 98 -6.29 8.00 16.17
N HIS A 99 -4.98 7.93 15.88
CA HIS A 99 -4.14 9.09 15.53
C HIS A 99 -3.51 8.98 14.13
N VAL A 100 -3.91 7.97 13.37
CA VAL A 100 -3.49 7.76 11.99
C VAL A 100 -4.69 7.74 11.06
N GLU A 101 -4.62 8.51 9.98
CA GLU A 101 -5.64 8.55 8.92
C GLU A 101 -5.19 7.73 7.70
N LEU A 102 -6.10 6.92 7.15
CA LEU A 102 -5.90 6.26 5.87
C LEU A 102 -6.63 7.03 4.77
N LEU A 103 -5.90 7.39 3.72
CA LEU A 103 -6.46 8.06 2.55
C LEU A 103 -6.89 7.04 1.49
N GLY A 104 -7.99 7.35 0.81
CA GLY A 104 -8.45 6.63 -0.38
C GLY A 104 -7.70 7.07 -1.63
N GLU A 105 -7.43 6.14 -2.53
CA GLU A 105 -6.81 6.39 -3.83
C GLU A 105 -7.30 5.38 -4.88
N THR A 106 -6.74 5.39 -6.09
CA THR A 106 -7.04 4.34 -7.08
C THR A 106 -6.37 3.02 -6.70
N TYR A 107 -7.06 1.90 -6.90
CA TYR A 107 -6.53 0.57 -6.58
C TYR A 107 -5.13 0.28 -7.14
N TYR A 108 -4.91 0.65 -8.40
CA TYR A 108 -3.68 0.35 -9.15
C TYR A 108 -2.67 1.52 -9.18
N HIS A 109 -2.87 2.57 -8.38
CA HIS A 109 -2.07 3.80 -8.44
C HIS A 109 -2.03 4.42 -9.86
N SER A 110 -3.16 4.38 -10.55
CA SER A 110 -3.26 4.73 -11.96
C SER A 110 -3.68 6.19 -12.15
N LEU A 111 -3.43 6.72 -13.35
CA LEU A 111 -3.94 8.02 -13.78
C LEU A 111 -5.29 7.89 -14.50
N ALA A 112 -6.13 6.94 -14.09
CA ALA A 112 -7.39 6.59 -14.77
C ALA A 112 -8.28 7.82 -15.04
N PHE A 113 -8.31 8.79 -14.12
CA PHE A 113 -9.11 10.00 -14.27
C PHE A 113 -8.81 10.78 -15.55
N LEU A 114 -7.57 10.76 -16.04
CA LEU A 114 -7.18 11.46 -17.27
C LEU A 114 -7.78 10.85 -18.54
N TYR A 115 -8.20 9.57 -18.48
CA TYR A 115 -8.61 8.81 -19.65
C TYR A 115 -10.07 8.33 -19.57
N SER A 116 -10.56 8.02 -18.37
CA SER A 116 -11.90 7.49 -18.15
C SER A 116 -12.34 7.74 -16.71
N GLU A 117 -13.33 8.62 -16.56
CA GLU A 117 -13.97 8.89 -15.27
C GLU A 117 -14.61 7.62 -14.69
N ARG A 118 -15.20 6.77 -15.54
CA ARG A 118 -15.78 5.49 -15.11
C ARG A 118 -14.74 4.57 -14.49
N GLU A 119 -13.60 4.40 -15.16
CA GLU A 119 -12.50 3.57 -14.65
C GLU A 119 -11.94 4.14 -13.34
N PHE A 120 -11.81 5.46 -13.24
CA PHE A 120 -11.38 6.11 -12.01
C PHE A 120 -12.31 5.80 -10.84
N ILE A 121 -13.63 5.97 -11.02
CA ILE A 121 -14.62 5.67 -9.99
C ILE A 121 -14.59 4.19 -9.59
N GLU A 122 -14.45 3.28 -10.57
CA GLU A 122 -14.34 1.84 -10.32
C GLU A 122 -13.10 1.52 -9.47
N GLN A 123 -11.94 2.05 -9.83
CA GLN A 123 -10.70 1.82 -9.07
C GLN A 123 -10.74 2.41 -7.66
N VAL A 124 -11.36 3.58 -7.47
CA VAL A 124 -11.54 4.18 -6.13
C VAL A 124 -12.45 3.29 -5.27
N ARG A 125 -13.57 2.78 -5.83
CA ARG A 125 -14.47 1.86 -5.11
C ARG A 125 -13.80 0.54 -4.77
N MET A 126 -12.99 -0.01 -5.68
CA MET A 126 -12.21 -1.21 -5.42
C MET A 126 -11.25 -0.99 -4.25
N HIS A 127 -10.57 0.16 -4.21
CA HIS A 127 -9.63 0.50 -3.16
C HIS A 127 -10.32 0.67 -1.81
N GLU A 128 -11.44 1.40 -1.79
CA GLU A 128 -12.26 1.57 -0.59
C GLU A 128 -12.72 0.21 -0.03
N LYS A 129 -13.17 -0.69 -0.90
CA LYS A 129 -13.56 -2.05 -0.49
C LYS A 129 -12.39 -2.80 0.14
N LYS A 130 -11.22 -2.75 -0.49
CA LYS A 130 -10.01 -3.44 -0.03
C LYS A 130 -9.54 -2.95 1.34
N ILE A 131 -9.55 -1.64 1.57
CA ILE A 131 -9.19 -1.06 2.88
C ILE A 131 -10.15 -1.52 3.97
N LYS A 132 -11.44 -1.73 3.67
CA LYS A 132 -12.42 -2.19 4.67
C LYS A 132 -12.36 -3.70 4.92
N GLU A 133 -11.83 -4.47 3.97
CA GLU A 133 -11.65 -5.93 4.08
C GLU A 133 -10.44 -6.31 4.93
N ILE A 134 -9.45 -5.41 5.03
CA ILE A 134 -8.17 -5.61 5.70
C ILE A 134 -8.16 -4.87 7.02
#